data_AF-A0A3M7G2A6-F1
#
_entry.id   AF-A0A3M7G2A6-F1
#
_cell.length_a   1.000
_cell.length_b   1.000
_cell.length_c   1.000
_cell.angle_alpha   90.00
_cell.angle_beta   90.00
_cell.angle_gamma   90.00
#
_symmetry.space_group_name_H-M   'P 1'
#
loop_
_entity.id
_entity.type
_entity.pdbx_description
1 polymer ?
#
loop_
_entity_poly.entity_id
_entity_poly.type
_entity_poly.pdbx_seq_one_letter_code
_entity_poly.pdbx_strand_id
1 'polypeptide(L)'
;MVASLLEPGRREAFEQAQAKGGMRYPDSFVNDSGFIEEAVHPPLRFAVSYSGFGASTNPLYQAYYVPRIQTPMLHVLGSVDTVVSEERSLRLVDACVQGRGKEGGVQRVVYHPGGHFLPSSGKQYVSALAAFIREAVGEEEGLGSGKQEERAEDMDLPF
;
A
#
# COMPACT_ATOMS: atom_id res chain seq x y z
N MET A 1 10.32 5.04 4.32
CA MET A 1 9.07 4.27 4.53
C MET A 1 8.23 4.98 5.58
N VAL A 2 7.40 5.97 5.18
CA VAL A 2 6.64 6.80 6.13
C VAL A 2 5.49 6.03 6.78
N ALA A 3 4.77 5.21 6.01
CA ALA A 3 3.69 4.35 6.53
C ALA A 3 4.14 3.52 7.75
N SER A 4 5.31 2.89 7.65
CA SER A 4 5.92 2.12 8.74
C SER A 4 6.26 2.98 9.96
N LEU A 5 6.87 4.15 9.74
CA LEU A 5 7.34 5.05 10.81
C LEU A 5 6.21 5.53 11.75
N LEU A 6 5.01 5.68 11.20
CA LEU A 6 3.85 6.19 11.92
C LEU A 6 3.05 5.08 12.64
N GLU A 7 3.44 3.81 12.50
CA GLU A 7 2.75 2.70 13.17
C GLU A 7 3.07 2.63 14.67
N PRO A 8 2.11 2.21 15.51
CA PRO A 8 2.38 1.95 16.91
C PRO A 8 3.42 0.83 17.05
N GLY A 9 4.32 0.94 18.03
CA GLY A 9 5.38 -0.04 18.23
C GLY A 9 6.59 0.12 17.30
N ARG A 10 6.53 1.04 16.32
CA ARG A 10 7.64 1.21 15.36
C ARG A 10 8.87 1.80 16.03
N ARG A 11 8.71 2.79 16.91
CA ARG A 11 9.82 3.43 17.61
C ARG A 11 10.63 2.41 18.41
N GLU A 12 9.95 1.55 19.15
CA GLU A 12 10.51 0.48 19.94
C GLU A 12 11.28 -0.52 19.06
N ALA A 13 10.78 -0.81 17.85
CA ALA A 13 11.48 -1.65 16.88
C ALA A 13 12.79 -1.00 16.40
N PHE A 14 12.83 0.31 16.21
CA PHE A 14 14.06 1.05 15.89
C PHE A 14 15.04 1.05 17.06
N GLU A 15 14.58 1.29 18.29
CA GLU A 15 15.42 1.26 19.49
C GLU A 15 16.06 -0.12 19.72
N GLN A 16 15.28 -1.19 19.54
CA GLN A 16 15.78 -2.56 19.61
C GLN A 16 16.78 -2.89 18.50
N ALA A 17 16.52 -2.41 17.28
CA ALA A 17 17.43 -2.61 16.15
C ALA A 17 18.73 -1.82 16.34
N GLN A 18 18.65 -0.61 16.91
CA GLN A 18 19.80 0.26 17.16
C GLN A 18 20.83 -0.41 18.08
N ALA A 19 20.39 -1.15 19.10
CA ALA A 19 21.27 -1.95 19.95
C ALA A 19 22.08 -3.01 19.18
N LYS A 20 21.69 -3.33 17.94
CA LYS A 20 22.33 -4.31 17.05
C LYS A 20 22.94 -3.66 15.79
N GLY A 21 23.16 -2.34 15.80
CA GLY A 21 23.71 -1.59 14.65
C GLY A 21 22.67 -1.11 13.65
N GLY A 22 21.38 -1.20 13.98
CA GLY A 22 20.28 -0.60 13.25
C GLY A 22 20.31 0.92 13.31
N MET A 23 19.57 1.57 12.42
CA MET A 23 19.45 3.03 12.46
C MET A 23 18.59 3.49 13.63
N ARG A 24 18.85 4.71 14.12
CA ARG A 24 18.02 5.39 15.12
C ARG A 24 16.66 5.78 14.52
N TYR A 25 15.61 5.78 15.35
CA TYR A 25 14.31 6.34 14.98
C TYR A 25 14.46 7.84 14.63
N PRO A 26 13.89 8.34 13.53
CA PRO A 26 14.09 9.74 13.14
C PRO A 26 13.45 10.72 14.13
N ASP A 27 14.23 11.66 14.66
CA ASP A 27 13.75 12.67 15.61
C ASP A 27 12.64 13.57 15.02
N SER A 28 12.62 13.76 13.70
CA SER A 28 11.56 14.49 13.00
C SER A 28 10.19 13.79 13.01
N PHE A 29 10.13 12.55 13.49
CA PHE A 29 8.90 11.78 13.67
C PHE A 29 8.47 11.66 15.14
N VAL A 30 9.19 12.29 16.06
CA VAL A 30 8.84 12.34 17.49
C VAL A 30 8.09 13.63 17.80
N ASN A 31 6.93 13.50 18.43
CA ASN A 31 6.20 14.59 19.06
C ASN A 31 6.31 14.43 20.57
N ASP A 32 7.18 15.22 21.20
CA ASP A 32 7.37 15.22 22.63
C ASP A 32 6.48 16.29 23.28
N SER A 33 5.41 15.82 23.94
CA SER A 33 4.50 16.69 24.69
C SER A 33 4.97 16.96 26.13
N GLY A 34 6.12 16.42 26.54
CA GLY A 34 6.63 16.43 27.91
C GLY A 34 6.00 15.38 28.84
N PHE A 35 4.95 14.68 28.38
CA PHE A 35 4.24 13.65 29.14
C PHE A 35 4.11 12.33 28.37
N ILE A 36 4.01 12.41 27.04
CA ILE A 36 3.93 11.27 26.13
C ILE A 36 4.79 11.59 24.91
N GLU A 37 5.65 10.65 24.53
CA GLU A 37 6.35 10.71 23.26
C GLU A 37 5.54 9.93 22.22
N GLU A 38 4.94 10.63 21.27
CA GLU A 38 4.11 10.05 20.23
C GLU A 38 4.72 10.24 18.84
N ALA A 39 4.22 9.53 17.85
CA ALA A 39 4.51 9.87 16.47
C ALA A 39 3.90 11.23 16.11
N VAL A 40 4.55 12.00 15.23
CA VAL A 40 4.06 13.31 14.75
C VAL A 40 2.73 13.25 13.99
N HIS A 41 2.27 12.05 13.62
CA HIS A 41 1.01 11.81 12.95
C HIS A 41 0.49 10.41 13.35
N PRO A 42 -0.83 10.18 13.42
CA PRO A 42 -1.36 8.83 13.59
C PRO A 42 -0.97 7.90 12.43
N PRO A 43 -1.19 6.59 12.53
CA PRO A 43 -0.97 5.68 11.40
C PRO A 43 -1.73 6.12 10.15
N LEU A 44 -1.12 5.97 8.98
CA LEU A 44 -1.81 6.25 7.72
C LEU A 44 -2.95 5.26 7.51
N ARG A 45 -4.05 5.72 6.91
CA ARG A 45 -5.18 4.83 6.55
C ARG A 45 -4.77 3.80 5.49
N PHE A 46 -3.94 4.22 4.55
CA PHE A 46 -3.39 3.37 3.49
C PHE A 46 -2.12 4.00 2.89
N ALA A 47 -1.43 3.23 2.07
CA ALA A 47 -0.36 3.69 1.20
C ALA A 47 -0.46 3.05 -0.19
N VAL A 48 0.06 3.74 -1.20
CA VAL A 48 0.18 3.20 -2.57
C VAL A 48 1.64 3.33 -3.00
N SER A 49 2.21 2.21 -3.39
CA SER A 49 3.62 2.07 -3.75
C SER A 49 3.76 1.77 -5.24
N TYR A 50 4.10 2.78 -6.03
CA TYR A 50 4.49 2.61 -7.44
C TYR A 50 6.00 2.36 -7.53
N SER A 51 6.39 1.22 -8.09
CA SER A 51 7.81 0.80 -8.21
C SER A 51 8.61 0.92 -6.90
N GLY A 52 7.96 0.74 -5.75
CA GLY A 52 8.61 0.78 -4.45
C GLY A 52 9.36 -0.51 -4.14
N PHE A 53 10.36 -0.42 -3.25
CA PHE A 53 11.26 -1.53 -2.96
C PHE A 53 11.70 -1.60 -1.49
N GLY A 54 12.10 -2.81 -1.07
CA GLY A 54 12.82 -3.04 0.18
C GLY A 54 14.30 -2.66 0.01
N ALA A 55 14.77 -1.66 0.76
CA ALA A 55 16.05 -0.98 0.54
C ALA A 55 17.26 -1.94 0.47
N SER A 56 17.39 -2.83 1.46
CA SER A 56 18.32 -3.96 1.43
C SER A 56 18.01 -4.95 2.57
N THR A 57 18.75 -6.05 2.63
CA THR A 57 18.77 -6.97 3.78
C THR A 57 19.72 -6.50 4.90
N ASN A 58 20.31 -5.31 4.79
CA ASN A 58 21.20 -4.76 5.79
C ASN A 58 20.41 -4.49 7.09
N PRO A 59 20.89 -4.96 8.27
CA PRO A 59 20.27 -4.69 9.57
C PRO A 59 19.99 -3.20 9.84
N LEU A 60 20.75 -2.30 9.21
CA LEU A 60 20.55 -0.84 9.28
C LEU A 60 19.09 -0.43 9.00
N TYR A 61 18.41 -1.09 8.06
CA TYR A 61 17.06 -0.73 7.63
C TYR A 61 15.96 -1.64 8.18
N GLN A 62 16.33 -2.66 8.97
CA GLN A 62 15.41 -3.73 9.36
C GLN A 62 14.15 -3.21 10.07
N ALA A 63 14.30 -2.19 10.91
CA ALA A 63 13.22 -1.64 11.71
C ALA A 63 12.07 -1.02 10.88
N TYR A 64 12.31 -0.64 9.62
CA TYR A 64 11.23 -0.23 8.71
C TYR A 64 10.29 -1.37 8.31
N TYR A 65 10.76 -2.60 8.36
CA TYR A 65 10.08 -3.77 7.78
C TYR A 65 9.69 -4.81 8.85
N VAL A 66 10.27 -4.71 10.05
CA VAL A 66 10.01 -5.59 11.19
C VAL A 66 9.68 -4.74 12.41
N PRO A 67 8.51 -4.93 13.07
CA PRO A 67 7.42 -5.84 12.68
C PRO A 67 6.84 -5.52 11.30
N ARG A 68 6.08 -6.46 10.71
CA ARG A 68 5.45 -6.24 9.39
C ARG A 68 4.63 -4.96 9.38
N ILE A 69 4.58 -4.29 8.23
CA ILE A 69 3.87 -3.05 8.01
C ILE A 69 2.37 -3.36 8.02
N GLN A 70 1.66 -2.78 8.98
CA GLN A 70 0.23 -2.96 9.23
C GLN A 70 -0.64 -2.06 8.36
N THR A 71 -0.12 -0.90 7.95
CA THR A 71 -0.78 0.05 7.06
C THR A 71 -1.12 -0.66 5.74
N PRO A 72 -2.41 -0.72 5.34
CA PRO A 72 -2.82 -1.31 4.07
C PRO A 72 -2.04 -0.69 2.92
N MET A 73 -1.45 -1.52 2.05
CA MET A 73 -0.62 -1.05 0.95
C MET A 73 -0.97 -1.73 -0.37
N LEU A 74 -1.19 -0.92 -1.41
CA LEU A 74 -1.25 -1.38 -2.79
C LEU A 74 0.14 -1.24 -3.43
N HIS A 75 0.63 -2.30 -4.04
CA HIS A 75 1.90 -2.33 -4.75
C HIS A 75 1.65 -2.41 -6.26
N VAL A 76 2.18 -1.44 -7.00
CA VAL A 76 2.10 -1.41 -8.47
C VAL A 76 3.50 -1.62 -9.04
N LEU A 77 3.69 -2.74 -9.76
CA LEU A 77 4.99 -3.23 -10.22
C LEU A 77 5.05 -3.24 -11.75
N GLY A 78 6.16 -2.75 -12.31
CA GLY A 78 6.47 -2.89 -13.73
C GLY A 78 7.12 -4.24 -14.01
N SER A 79 6.56 -5.04 -14.93
CA SER A 79 7.09 -6.36 -15.28
C SER A 79 8.43 -6.29 -16.03
N VAL A 80 8.80 -5.13 -16.56
CA VAL A 80 10.08 -4.88 -17.23
C VAL A 80 10.83 -3.71 -16.58
N ASP A 81 10.60 -3.46 -15.29
CA ASP A 81 11.33 -2.44 -14.52
C ASP A 81 12.81 -2.82 -14.38
N THR A 82 13.69 -2.04 -15.01
CA THR A 82 15.14 -2.23 -14.98
C THR A 82 15.84 -1.41 -13.88
N VAL A 83 15.12 -0.50 -13.22
CA VAL A 83 15.64 0.34 -12.12
C VAL A 83 15.46 -0.37 -10.79
N VAL A 84 14.29 -0.99 -10.61
CA VAL A 84 13.92 -1.76 -9.43
C VAL A 84 13.60 -3.18 -9.86
N SER A 85 14.47 -4.12 -9.52
CA SER A 85 14.21 -5.53 -9.79
C SER A 85 12.97 -6.02 -9.05
N GLU A 86 12.27 -6.98 -9.65
CA GLU A 86 11.09 -7.60 -9.05
C GLU A 86 11.36 -8.14 -7.65
N GLU A 87 12.51 -8.77 -7.42
CA GLU A 87 12.93 -9.26 -6.10
C GLU A 87 12.92 -8.15 -5.03
N ARG A 88 13.41 -6.95 -5.37
CA ARG A 88 13.46 -5.82 -4.44
C ARG A 88 12.07 -5.25 -4.19
N SER A 89 11.20 -5.22 -5.19
CA SER A 89 9.80 -4.85 -5.05
C SER A 89 9.06 -5.84 -4.15
N LEU A 90 9.20 -7.13 -4.43
CA LEU A 90 8.57 -8.20 -3.66
C LEU A 90 9.07 -8.25 -2.21
N ARG A 91 10.31 -7.84 -1.93
CA ARG A 91 10.77 -7.67 -0.54
C ARG A 91 9.95 -6.66 0.24
N LEU A 92 9.50 -5.56 -0.39
CA LEU A 92 8.60 -4.61 0.26
C LEU A 92 7.20 -5.22 0.42
N VAL A 93 6.70 -5.91 -0.61
CA VAL A 93 5.40 -6.62 -0.55
C VAL A 93 5.36 -7.61 0.62
N ASP A 94 6.42 -8.40 0.79
CA ASP A 94 6.53 -9.43 1.83
C ASP A 94 6.70 -8.85 3.25
N ALA A 95 7.10 -7.57 3.34
CA ALA A 95 7.17 -6.83 4.59
C ALA A 95 5.80 -6.28 5.05
N CYS A 96 4.79 -6.26 4.17
CA CYS A 96 3.43 -5.83 4.50
C CYS A 96 2.58 -7.03 4.95
N VAL A 97 1.70 -6.83 5.93
CA VAL A 97 0.65 -7.85 6.19
C VAL A 97 -0.25 -7.98 4.97
N GLN A 98 -0.55 -9.23 4.63
CA GLN A 98 -1.34 -9.57 3.45
C GLN A 98 -0.83 -8.94 2.13
N GLY A 99 0.45 -8.55 2.03
CA GLY A 99 0.96 -7.82 0.86
C GLY A 99 0.83 -8.56 -0.46
N ARG A 100 0.87 -9.90 -0.46
CA ARG A 100 0.59 -10.74 -1.65
C ARG A 100 -0.87 -11.20 -1.76
N GLY A 101 -1.70 -10.82 -0.80
CA GLY A 101 -3.06 -11.32 -0.64
C GLY A 101 -4.12 -10.48 -1.36
N LYS A 102 -5.36 -10.85 -1.05
CA LYS A 102 -6.57 -10.18 -1.50
C LYS A 102 -7.44 -9.91 -0.28
N GLU A 103 -7.79 -8.65 -0.05
CA GLU A 103 -8.59 -8.20 1.09
C GLU A 103 -9.76 -7.37 0.57
N GLY A 104 -10.97 -7.59 1.10
CA GLY A 104 -12.18 -6.92 0.61
C GLY A 104 -12.47 -7.12 -0.88
N GLY A 105 -11.93 -8.18 -1.50
CA GLY A 105 -12.05 -8.38 -2.95
C GLY A 105 -10.96 -7.68 -3.80
N VAL A 106 -10.04 -6.94 -3.18
CA VAL A 106 -9.01 -6.14 -3.86
C VAL A 106 -7.63 -6.79 -3.74
N GLN A 107 -6.94 -6.95 -4.86
CA GLN A 107 -5.56 -7.46 -4.89
C GLN A 107 -4.58 -6.40 -4.37
N ARG A 108 -3.63 -6.81 -3.53
CA ARG A 108 -2.58 -5.92 -2.99
C ARG A 108 -1.39 -5.73 -3.94
N VAL A 109 -1.28 -6.56 -4.99
CA VAL A 109 -0.24 -6.44 -6.02
C VAL A 109 -0.87 -6.31 -7.41
N VAL A 110 -0.43 -5.31 -8.17
CA VAL A 110 -0.86 -5.05 -9.55
C VAL A 110 0.38 -4.96 -10.44
N TYR A 111 0.43 -5.77 -11.49
CA TYR A 111 1.49 -5.71 -12.49
C TYR A 111 1.05 -4.93 -13.71
N HIS A 112 1.95 -4.11 -14.26
CA HIS A 112 1.80 -3.48 -15.59
C HIS A 112 2.96 -3.90 -16.50
N PRO A 113 2.78 -3.93 -17.84
CA PRO A 113 3.78 -4.44 -18.78
C PRO A 113 4.96 -3.48 -19.01
N GLY A 114 5.11 -2.47 -18.15
CA GLY A 114 6.02 -1.34 -18.34
C GLY A 114 7.28 -1.42 -17.47
N GLY A 115 8.17 -0.45 -17.67
CA GLY A 115 9.36 -0.25 -16.84
C GLY A 115 9.07 0.58 -15.58
N HIS A 116 10.00 1.45 -15.20
CA HIS A 116 9.90 2.29 -14.02
C HIS A 116 9.04 3.55 -14.24
N PHE A 117 7.71 3.41 -14.27
CA PHE A 117 6.80 4.55 -14.41
C PHE A 117 5.43 4.30 -13.78
N LEU A 118 4.69 5.38 -13.52
CA LEU A 118 3.32 5.33 -13.01
C LEU A 118 2.33 5.11 -14.18
N PRO A 119 1.58 4.00 -14.24
CA PRO A 119 0.72 3.67 -15.38
C PRO A 119 -0.63 4.42 -15.34
N SER A 120 -0.59 5.76 -15.44
CA SER A 120 -1.73 6.67 -15.23
C SER A 120 -2.85 6.56 -16.27
N SER A 121 -2.54 6.17 -17.50
CA SER A 121 -3.51 6.12 -18.60
C SER A 121 -4.23 4.78 -18.73
N GLY A 122 -3.75 3.73 -18.05
CA GLY A 122 -4.34 2.39 -18.17
C GLY A 122 -5.55 2.24 -17.27
N LYS A 123 -6.75 2.16 -17.88
CA LYS A 123 -8.04 2.03 -17.17
C LYS A 123 -8.01 0.97 -16.06
N GLN A 124 -7.43 -0.19 -16.33
CA GLN A 124 -7.33 -1.28 -15.35
C GLN A 124 -6.51 -0.93 -14.10
N TYR A 125 -5.43 -0.15 -14.23
CA TYR A 125 -4.58 0.25 -13.10
C TYR A 125 -5.24 1.35 -12.27
N VAL A 126 -5.88 2.31 -12.94
CA VAL A 126 -6.66 3.36 -12.28
C VAL A 126 -7.85 2.75 -11.55
N SER A 127 -8.55 1.80 -12.16
CA SER A 127 -9.64 1.07 -11.50
C SER A 127 -9.17 0.28 -10.28
N ALA A 128 -8.02 -0.39 -10.36
CA ALA A 128 -7.44 -1.12 -9.23
C ALA A 128 -7.07 -0.17 -8.07
N LEU A 129 -6.47 0.99 -8.37
CA LEU A 129 -6.21 2.03 -7.38
C LEU A 129 -7.51 2.53 -6.73
N ALA A 130 -8.53 2.85 -7.53
CA ALA A 130 -9.79 3.36 -7.02
C ALA A 130 -10.51 2.33 -6.12
N ALA A 131 -10.52 1.06 -6.52
CA ALA A 131 -11.07 -0.03 -5.72
C ALA A 131 -10.32 -0.19 -4.39
N PHE A 132 -8.99 -0.14 -4.42
CA PHE A 132 -8.15 -0.16 -3.21
C PHE A 132 -8.45 1.00 -2.26
N ILE A 133 -8.53 2.22 -2.78
CA ILE A 133 -8.80 3.39 -1.94
C ILE A 133 -10.17 3.25 -1.28
N ARG A 134 -11.22 2.90 -2.04
CA ARG A 134 -12.58 2.69 -1.49
C ARG A 134 -12.60 1.66 -0.38
N GLU A 135 -11.98 0.50 -0.62
CA GLU A 135 -11.87 -0.56 0.37
C GLU A 135 -11.13 -0.09 1.63
N ALA A 136 -9.95 0.54 1.48
CA ALA A 136 -9.16 1.01 2.61
C ALA A 136 -9.81 2.16 3.38
N VAL A 137 -10.71 2.93 2.75
CA VAL A 137 -11.48 3.97 3.45
C VAL A 137 -12.82 3.47 4.02
N GLY A 138 -13.20 2.21 3.79
CA GLY A 138 -14.45 1.62 4.28
C GLY A 138 -15.69 1.98 3.46
N GLU A 139 -15.52 2.38 2.20
CA GLU A 139 -16.64 2.49 1.26
C GLU A 139 -16.95 1.09 0.70
N GLU A 140 -18.03 0.47 1.17
CA GLU A 140 -18.52 -0.78 0.58
C GLU A 140 -18.81 -0.54 -0.92
N GLU A 141 -18.35 -1.46 -1.79
CA GLU A 141 -18.69 -1.39 -3.19
C GLU A 141 -20.20 -1.65 -3.36
N GLY A 142 -20.95 -0.57 -3.53
CA GLY A 142 -22.13 -0.54 -4.39
C GLY A 142 -21.71 -0.86 -5.82
N LEU A 143 -21.36 -2.13 -6.07
CA LEU A 143 -21.31 -2.70 -7.41
C LEU A 143 -22.65 -2.39 -8.06
N GLY A 144 -22.58 -1.65 -9.18
CA GLY A 144 -23.73 -0.97 -9.77
C GLY A 144 -24.99 -1.81 -9.76
N SER A 145 -26.08 -1.22 -9.25
CA SER A 145 -27.42 -1.59 -9.70
C SER A 145 -27.35 -1.57 -11.21
N GLY A 146 -27.37 -2.77 -11.81
CA GLY A 146 -27.43 -2.92 -13.24
C GLY A 146 -28.53 -2.00 -13.74
N LYS A 147 -28.16 -1.05 -14.62
CA LYS A 147 -29.09 -0.75 -15.70
C LYS A 147 -29.25 -2.08 -16.41
N GLN A 148 -30.32 -2.81 -16.05
CA GLN A 148 -30.95 -3.71 -16.99
C GLN A 148 -31.07 -2.90 -18.28
N GLU A 149 -30.35 -3.29 -19.31
CA GLU A 149 -30.76 -2.95 -20.66
C GLU A 149 -32.18 -3.53 -20.78
N GLU A 150 -33.16 -2.63 -20.71
CA GLU A 150 -34.54 -2.93 -21.04
C GLU A 150 -34.52 -3.54 -22.43
N ARG A 151 -34.89 -4.82 -22.52
CA ARG A 151 -34.90 -5.56 -23.78
C ARG A 151 -35.90 -4.87 -24.69
N ALA A 152 -35.50 -4.53 -25.91
CA ALA A 152 -36.34 -3.85 -26.90
C ALA A 152 -37.63 -4.61 -27.30
N GLU A 153 -37.88 -5.77 -26.71
CA GLU A 153 -39.05 -6.63 -26.90
C GLU A 153 -40.24 -6.22 -26.00
N ASP A 154 -40.04 -5.39 -24.96
CA ASP A 154 -41.09 -4.91 -24.04
C ASP A 154 -41.56 -3.46 -24.32
N MET A 155 -41.11 -2.84 -25.41
CA MET A 155 -41.61 -1.55 -25.86
C MET A 155 -42.95 -1.76 -26.57
N ASP A 156 -44.06 -1.72 -25.82
CA ASP A 156 -45.41 -1.65 -26.37
C ASP A 156 -45.49 -0.45 -27.34
N LEU A 157 -45.46 -0.74 -28.64
CA LEU A 157 -45.66 0.23 -29.71
C LEU A 157 -47.15 0.57 -29.77
N PRO A 158 -47.57 1.82 -29.52
CA PRO A 158 -48.93 2.21 -29.79
C PRO A 158 -49.17 2.19 -31.31
N PHE A 159 -50.21 1.46 -31.72
CA PHE A 159 -50.74 1.41 -33.08
C PHE A 159 -51.11 2.80 -33.61
#